data_AF-A0A1G2F8D1-F1
#
_entry.id   AF-A0A1G2F8D1-F1
#
_cell.length_a   1.000
_cell.length_b   1.000
_cell.length_c   1.000
_cell.angle_alpha   90.00
_cell.angle_beta   90.00
_cell.angle_gamma   90.00
#
_symmetry.space_group_name_H-M   'P 1'
#
loop_
_entity.id
_entity.type
_entity.pdbx_description
1 polymer ?
#
loop_
_entity_poly.entity_id
_entity_poly.type
_entity_poly.pdbx_seq_one_letter_code
_entity_poly.pdbx_strand_id
1 'polypeptide(L)' 'MPKMNINGHPTIYEDNDDPGYVYIVRKIDREESEMLFRYAKVHGAAHFETQTGKNYSLIHNDDGTYTIAKR' A
#
# COMPACT_ATOMS: atom_id res chain seq x y z
N MET A 1 -4.28 -13.99 -3.57
CA MET A 1 -4.06 -12.54 -3.45
C MET A 1 -4.19 -11.89 -4.82
N PRO A 2 -5.16 -10.99 -5.04
CA PRO A 2 -5.20 -10.18 -6.26
C PRO A 2 -3.91 -9.37 -6.45
N LYS A 3 -3.44 -9.32 -7.70
CA LYS A 3 -2.38 -8.41 -8.16
C LYS A 3 -3.05 -7.23 -8.87
N MET A 4 -2.71 -6.00 -8.46
CA MET A 4 -3.21 -4.78 -9.06
C MET A 4 -2.06 -3.82 -9.38
N ASN A 5 -2.33 -2.84 -10.23
CA ASN A 5 -1.38 -1.78 -10.51
C ASN A 5 -1.91 -0.49 -9.87
N ILE A 6 -1.17 0.05 -8.90
CA ILE A 6 -1.47 1.31 -8.23
C ILE A 6 -0.41 2.32 -8.67
N ASN A 7 -0.79 3.30 -9.48
CA ASN A 7 0.10 4.37 -9.96
C ASN A 7 1.39 3.90 -10.68
N GLY A 8 1.42 2.69 -11.24
CA GLY A 8 2.60 2.09 -11.86
C GLY A 8 3.29 1.04 -10.98
N HIS A 9 2.84 0.85 -9.74
CA HIS A 9 3.43 -0.07 -8.77
C HIS A 9 2.63 -1.38 -8.70
N PRO A 10 3.24 -2.53 -9.05
CA PRO A 10 2.61 -3.85 -8.90
C PRO A 10 2.37 -4.13 -7.41
N THR A 11 1.10 -4.22 -7.01
CA THR A 11 0.69 -4.31 -5.61
C THR A 11 -0.19 -5.53 -5.37
N ILE A 12 0.02 -6.18 -4.24
CA ILE A 12 -0.64 -7.39 -3.76
C ILE A 12 -1.36 -7.04 -2.46
N TYR A 13 -2.58 -7.51 -2.27
CA TYR A 13 -3.28 -7.44 -1.00
C TYR A 13 -4.20 -8.67 -0.83
N GLU A 14 -4.55 -9.02 0.41
CA GLU A 14 -5.59 -10.04 0.68
C GLU A 14 -6.98 -9.39 0.71
N ASP A 15 -8.03 -10.16 0.44
CA ASP A 15 -9.41 -9.62 0.42
C ASP A 15 -9.82 -8.98 1.77
N ASN A 16 -9.21 -9.42 2.88
CA ASN A 16 -9.41 -8.83 4.22
C ASN A 16 -8.69 -7.48 4.43
N ASP A 17 -7.80 -7.10 3.51
CA ASP A 17 -7.02 -5.86 3.51
C ASP A 17 -7.55 -4.81 2.52
N ASP A 18 -8.75 -5.02 1.97
CA ASP A 18 -9.45 -4.08 1.10
C ASP A 18 -9.50 -2.63 1.64
N PRO A 19 -9.68 -2.36 2.96
CA PRO A 19 -9.65 -0.99 3.45
C PRO A 19 -8.30 -0.28 3.25
N GLY A 20 -7.19 -0.99 3.35
CA GLY A 20 -5.85 -0.43 3.11
C GLY A 20 -5.64 -0.10 1.64
N TYR A 21 -6.06 -1.02 0.76
CA TYR A 21 -6.08 -0.80 -0.69
C TYR A 21 -6.96 0.39 -1.09
N VAL A 22 -8.22 0.42 -0.63
CA VAL A 22 -9.18 1.50 -0.91
C VAL A 22 -8.65 2.84 -0.42
N TYR A 23 -7.97 2.86 0.72
CA TYR A 23 -7.37 4.09 1.24
C TYR A 23 -6.34 4.65 0.25
N ILE A 24 -5.35 3.83 -0.14
CA ILE A 24 -4.29 4.24 -1.07
C ILE A 24 -4.84 4.66 -2.44
N VAL A 25 -5.87 3.98 -2.94
CA VAL A 25 -6.39 4.20 -4.31
C VAL A 25 -7.42 5.32 -4.38
N ARG A 26 -8.24 5.51 -3.34
CA ARG A 26 -9.45 6.36 -3.41
C ARG A 26 -9.52 7.45 -2.35
N LYS A 27 -8.72 7.40 -1.28
CA LYS A 27 -8.85 8.31 -0.14
C LYS A 27 -7.72 9.30 0.00
N ILE A 28 -6.53 8.94 -0.49
CA ILE A 28 -5.40 9.84 -0.61
C ILE A 28 -5.21 10.24 -2.06
N ASP A 29 -4.56 11.38 -2.28
CA ASP A 29 -4.21 11.79 -3.63
C ASP A 29 -3.04 10.96 -4.19
N ARG A 30 -2.75 11.18 -5.46
CA ARG A 30 -1.69 10.46 -6.15
C ARG A 30 -0.31 10.79 -5.57
N GLU A 31 -0.06 12.02 -5.14
CA GLU A 31 1.26 12.42 -4.62
C GLU A 31 1.54 11.77 -3.26
N GLU A 32 0.55 11.76 -2.37
CA GLU A 32 0.59 11.06 -1.09
C GLU A 32 0.78 9.54 -1.29
N SER A 33 0.04 8.95 -2.23
CA SER A 33 0.20 7.55 -2.62
C SER A 33 1.63 7.25 -3.08
N GLU A 34 2.19 8.06 -3.97
CA GLU A 34 3.58 7.92 -4.46
C GLU A 34 4.62 8.08 -3.34
N MET A 35 4.39 8.95 -2.36
CA MET A 35 5.27 9.07 -1.20
C MET A 35 5.32 7.77 -0.39
N LEU A 36 4.18 7.09 -0.19
CA LEU A 36 4.15 5.78 0.48
C LEU A 36 4.99 4.75 -0.29
N PHE A 37 4.83 4.65 -1.61
CA PHE A 37 5.62 3.73 -2.43
C PHE A 37 7.12 4.05 -2.39
N ARG A 38 7.50 5.33 -2.52
CA ARG A 38 8.91 5.76 -2.44
C ARG A 38 9.51 5.44 -1.08
N TYR A 39 8.78 5.72 0.00
CA TYR A 39 9.24 5.42 1.34
C TYR A 39 9.43 3.91 1.53
N ALA A 40 8.44 3.11 1.15
CA ALA A 40 8.51 1.65 1.23
C ALA A 40 9.69 1.08 0.43
N LYS A 41 9.95 1.62 -0.77
CA LYS A 41 11.08 1.21 -1.60
C LYS A 41 12.44 1.46 -0.94
N VAL A 42 12.59 2.57 -0.21
CA VAL A 42 13.85 2.96 0.44
C VAL A 42 14.02 2.26 1.79
N HIS A 43 12.94 2.09 2.55
CA HIS A 43 12.99 1.64 3.95
C HIS A 43 12.46 0.21 4.16
N GLY A 44 12.03 -0.48 3.10
CA GLY A 44 11.43 -1.80 3.15
C GLY A 44 9.92 -1.79 3.42
N ALA A 45 9.41 -0.82 4.19
CA ALA A 45 7.98 -0.65 4.40
C ALA A 45 7.60 0.81 4.72
N ALA A 46 6.39 1.20 4.33
CA ALA A 46 5.72 2.42 4.77
C ALA A 46 4.50 2.08 5.62
N HIS A 47 4.33 2.72 6.77
CA HIS A 47 3.18 2.52 7.64
C HIS A 47 2.17 3.65 7.45
N PHE A 48 0.88 3.30 7.45
CA PHE A 48 -0.19 4.28 7.29
C PHE A 48 -1.44 3.85 8.07
N GLU A 49 -2.22 4.85 8.46
CA GLU A 49 -3.50 4.69 9.14
C GLU A 49 -4.63 5.11 8.19
N THR A 50 -5.68 4.30 8.09
CA THR A 50 -6.86 4.68 7.32
C THR A 50 -7.68 5.71 8.08
N GLN A 51 -8.56 6.41 7.38
CA GLN A 51 -9.57 7.30 7.98
C GLN A 51 -10.48 6.65 9.05
N THR A 52 -10.51 5.31 9.11
CA THR A 52 -11.29 4.53 10.10
C THR A 52 -10.46 4.06 11.29
N GLY A 53 -9.19 4.50 11.40
CA GLY A 53 -8.29 4.13 12.48
C GLY A 53 -7.64 2.75 12.33
N LYS A 54 -7.67 2.16 11.13
CA LYS A 54 -7.03 0.86 10.87
C LYS A 54 -5.60 1.05 10.41
N ASN A 55 -4.69 0.26 10.95
CA ASN A 55 -3.27 0.35 10.67
C ASN A 55 -2.85 -0.68 9.61
N TYR A 56 -2.07 -0.22 8.63
CA TYR A 56 -1.55 -1.04 7.55
C TYR A 56 -0.08 -0.73 7.28
N SER A 57 0.58 -1.66 6.59
CA SER A 57 1.91 -1.48 6.04
C SER A 57 1.88 -1.75 4.54
N LEU A 58 2.54 -0.88 3.78
CA LEU A 58 2.91 -1.11 2.40
C LEU A 58 4.36 -1.59 2.38
N ILE A 59 4.56 -2.87 2.11
CA ILE A 59 5.86 -3.55 2.17
C ILE A 59 6.42 -3.64 0.75
N HIS A 60 7.68 -3.29 0.55
CA HIS A 60 8.39 -3.51 -0.72
C HIS A 60 9.08 -4.87 -0.69
N ASN A 61 8.75 -5.73 -1.65
CA ASN A 61 9.25 -7.10 -1.75
C ASN A 61 10.52 -7.15 -2.62
N ASP A 62 11.32 -8.19 -2.43
CA ASP A 62 12.57 -8.40 -3.20
C ASP A 62 12.33 -8.59 -4.71
N ASP A 63 11.12 -9.03 -5.11
CA ASP A 63 10.72 -9.19 -6.51
C ASP A 63 10.23 -7.88 -7.17
N GLY A 64 10.31 -6.76 -6.45
CA GLY A 64 9.88 -5.43 -6.93
C GLY A 64 8.37 -5.20 -6.87
N THR A 65 7.60 -6.14 -6.30
CA THR A 65 6.18 -5.93 -5.98
C THR A 65 6.03 -5.26 -4.62
N TYR A 66 4.81 -4.79 -4.33
CA TYR A 66 4.44 -4.29 -3.02
C TYR A 66 3.32 -5.14 -2.41
N THR A 67 3.30 -5.23 -1.09
CA THR A 67 2.24 -5.92 -0.35
C THR A 67 1.59 -4.97 0.65
N ILE A 68 0.27 -4.82 0.58
CA ILE A 68 -0.50 -4.15 1.64
C ILE A 68 -0.91 -5.23 2.64
N ALA A 69 -0.49 -5.06 3.89
CA ALA A 69 -0.81 -5.99 4.98
C ALA A 69 -1.27 -5.23 6.22
N LYS A 70 -2.30 -5.73 6.89
CA LYS A 70 -2.76 -5.19 8.18
C LYS A 70 -1.69 -5.33 9.27
N ARG A 71 -1.62 -4.33 10.16
CA ARG A 71 -0.80 -4.36 11.40
C ARG A 71 -1.61 -4.76 12.62
#